data_AF-A0A1D6DUW8-F1
#
_entry.id   AF-A0A1D6DUW8-F1
#
_cell.length_a   1.000
_cell.length_b   1.000
_cell.length_c   1.000
_cell.angle_alpha   90.00
_cell.angle_beta   90.00
_cell.angle_gamma   90.00
#
_symmetry.space_group_name_H-M   'P 1'
#
loop_
_entity.id
_entity.type
_entity.pdbx_description
1 polymer ?
#
loop_
_entity_poly.entity_id
_entity_poly.type
_entity_poly.pdbx_seq_one_letter_code
_entity_poly.pdbx_strand_id
1 'polypeptide(L)' 'MAERLKEAVPYIEQGHVRVGPEVVTGAAFPVTRNMEDTITWVDSSKIEEKVMGVQ' A
#
# COMPACT_ATOMS: atom_id res chain seq x y z
N MET A 1 -3.97 0.73 5.57
CA MET A 1 -3.78 2.11 5.07
C MET A 1 -3.11 2.98 6.11
N ALA A 2 -2.55 4.12 5.69
CA ALA A 2 -1.84 5.06 6.56
C ALA A 2 -2.75 6.24 6.98
N GLU A 3 -2.60 6.70 8.22
CA GLU A 3 -3.36 7.85 8.74
C GLU A 3 -2.79 9.19 8.26
N ARG A 4 -1.48 9.25 7.98
CA ARG A 4 -0.79 10.47 7.55
C ARG A 4 -0.03 10.25 6.25
N LEU A 5 -0.02 11.29 5.40
CA LEU A 5 0.71 11.28 4.13
C LEU A 5 2.20 10.94 4.31
N LYS A 6 2.83 11.48 5.35
CA LYS A 6 4.25 11.22 5.66
C LYS A 6 4.55 9.75 5.97
N GLU A 7 3.55 8.97 6.37
CA GLU A 7 3.67 7.53 6.65
C GLU A 7 3.36 6.70 5.41
N ALA A 8 2.46 7.17 4.54
CA ALA A 8 2.14 6.50 3.28
C ALA A 8 3.35 6.40 2.34
N VAL A 9 4.17 7.47 2.24
CA VAL A 9 5.35 7.51 1.36
C VAL A 9 6.31 6.34 1.63
N PRO A 10 6.84 6.13 2.86
CA PRO A 10 7.75 5.01 3.11
C PRO A 10 7.08 3.65 2.93
N TYR A 11 5.77 3.51 3.18
CA TYR A 11 5.07 2.24 2.93
C TYR A 11 5.04 1.89 1.44
N ILE A 12 4.83 2.88 0.58
CA ILE A 12 4.88 2.73 -0.87
C ILE A 12 6.32 2.42 -1.30
N GLU A 13 7.29 3.24 -0.92
CA GLU A 13 8.69 3.08 -1.35
C GLU A 13 9.32 1.74 -0.93
N GLN A 14 8.89 1.18 0.20
CA GLN A 14 9.31 -0.14 0.67
C GLN A 14 8.58 -1.31 -0.03
N GLY A 15 7.60 -1.02 -0.89
CA GLY A 15 6.86 -2.02 -1.66
C GLY A 15 5.75 -2.72 -0.87
N HIS A 16 5.18 -2.08 0.16
CA HIS A 16 4.08 -2.66 0.93
C HIS A 16 2.71 -2.47 0.29
N VAL A 17 2.59 -1.61 -0.73
CA VAL A 17 1.32 -1.26 -1.38
C VAL A 17 1.28 -1.85 -2.79
N ARG A 18 0.14 -2.43 -3.15
CA ARG A 18 -0.19 -2.81 -4.53
C ARG A 18 -1.45 -2.10 -5.02
N VAL A 19 -1.55 -1.94 -6.32
CA VAL A 19 -2.75 -1.47 -7.03
C VAL A 19 -3.15 -2.54 -8.03
N GLY A 20 -4.21 -3.26 -7.72
CA GLY A 20 -4.55 -4.49 -8.44
C GLY A 20 -3.40 -5.49 -8.34
N PRO A 21 -2.86 -6.01 -9.46
CA PRO A 21 -1.76 -6.98 -9.45
C PRO A 21 -0.37 -6.34 -9.30
N GLU A 22 -0.21 -5.02 -9.46
CA GLU A 22 1.12 -4.38 -9.45
C GLU A 22 1.52 -3.88 -8.07
N VAL A 23 2.72 -4.26 -7.63
CA VAL A 23 3.38 -3.67 -6.46
C VAL A 23 3.96 -2.32 -6.86
N VAL A 24 3.61 -1.26 -6.13
CA VAL A 24 4.02 0.11 -6.42
C VAL A 24 5.11 0.54 -5.46
N THR A 25 6.21 1.06 -5.98
CA THR A 25 7.35 1.59 -5.21
C THR A 25 7.57 3.10 -5.36
N GLY A 26 6.74 3.78 -6.16
CA GLY A 26 6.80 5.22 -6.35
C GLY A 26 5.61 5.95 -5.72
N ALA A 27 5.86 6.87 -4.80
CA ALA A 27 4.79 7.64 -4.13
C ALA A 27 4.00 8.57 -5.09
N ALA A 28 4.52 8.84 -6.28
CA ALA A 28 3.88 9.62 -7.33
C ALA A 28 3.22 8.75 -8.43
N PHE A 29 2.95 7.48 -8.16
CA PHE A 29 2.28 6.58 -9.09
C PHE A 29 0.86 7.08 -9.42
N PRO A 30 0.49 7.26 -10.70
CA PRO A 30 -0.82 7.77 -11.07
C PRO A 30 -1.90 6.71 -10.82
N VAL A 31 -2.90 7.07 -10.04
CA VAL A 31 -4.07 6.23 -9.75
C VAL A 31 -5.29 6.84 -10.42
N THR A 32 -6.05 6.03 -11.15
CA THR A 32 -7.35 6.42 -11.71
C THR A 32 -8.47 6.02 -10.75
N ARG A 33 -9.66 6.65 -10.88
CA ARG A 33 -10.84 6.34 -10.04
C ARG A 33 -11.17 4.84 -10.01
N ASN A 34 -11.08 4.16 -11.14
CA ASN A 34 -11.39 2.73 -11.23
C ASN A 34 -10.37 1.83 -10.51
N MET A 35 -9.18 2.36 -10.21
CA MET A 35 -8.13 1.64 -9.50
C MET A 35 -8.21 1.82 -7.98
N GLU A 36 -8.94 2.83 -7.50
CA GLU A 36 -9.01 3.19 -6.07
C GLU A 36 -9.44 2.00 -5.20
N ASP A 37 -10.44 1.24 -5.64
CA ASP A 37 -10.96 0.06 -4.91
C ASP A 37 -9.97 -1.11 -4.87
N THR A 38 -8.94 -1.08 -5.73
CA THR A 38 -7.94 -2.15 -5.86
C THR A 38 -6.65 -1.84 -5.10
N ILE A 39 -6.58 -0.70 -4.42
CA ILE A 39 -5.41 -0.33 -3.60
C ILE A 39 -5.46 -1.11 -2.30
N THR A 40 -4.47 -1.96 -2.07
CA THR A 40 -4.38 -2.77 -0.87
C THR A 40 -2.92 -3.04 -0.49
N TRP A 41 -2.71 -3.68 0.66
CA TRP A 41 -1.41 -4.17 1.04
C TRP A 41 -0.99 -5.35 0.15
N VAL A 42 0.32 -5.50 -0.03
CA VAL A 42 0.90 -6.74 -0.57
C VAL A 42 0.75 -7.83 0.49
N ASP A 43 0.38 -9.05 0.09
CA ASP A 43 0.07 -10.16 1.02
C ASP A 43 1.23 -10.50 1.99
N SER A 44 2.47 -10.21 1.61
CA SER A 44 3.68 -10.38 2.45
C SER A 44 4.03 -9.15 3.30
N SER A 45 3.12 -8.18 3.42
CA SER A 45 3.38 -6.92 4.10
C SER A 45 3.37 -7.10 5.61
N LYS A 46 4.51 -6.86 6.24
CA LYS A 46 4.62 -6.82 7.72
C LYS A 46 3.76 -5.72 8.36
N ILE A 47 3.41 -4.69 7.61
CA ILE A 47 2.49 -3.65 8.07
C ILE A 47 1.06 -4.19 8.11
N GLU A 48 0.66 -4.96 7.09
CA GLU A 48 -0.65 -5.62 7.06
C GLU A 48 -0.80 -6.60 8.22
N GLU A 49 0.17 -7.49 8.43
CA GLU A 49 0.19 -8.44 9.56
C GLU A 49 -0.04 -7.73 10.89
N LYS A 50 0.70 -6.62 11.12
CA LYS A 50 0.57 -5.80 12.33
C LYS A 50 -0.80 -5.14 12.47
N VAL A 51 -1.38 -4.64 11.37
CA VAL A 51 -2.69 -3.96 11.38
C VAL A 51 -3.84 -4.97 11.53
N MET A 52 -3.74 -6.15 10.92
CA MET A 52 -4.76 -7.19 10.99
C MET A 52 -4.67 -8.05 12.26
N GLY A 53 -3.64 -7.85 13.10
CA GLY A 53 -3.47 -8.57 14.35
C GLY A 53 -3.16 -10.06 14.18
N VAL A 54 -2.68 -10.45 12.99
CA VAL A 54 -2.20 -11.81 12.73
C VAL A 54 -0.73 -11.81 13.13
N GLN A 55 -0.47 -12.21 14.38
CA GLN A 55 0.89 -12.36 14.91
C GLN A 55 1.43 -13.76 14.65
#